data_AF-A0A1B4XZZ7-F1
#
_entry.id   AF-A0A1B4XZZ7-F1
#
_cell.length_a   1.000
_cell.length_b   1.000
_cell.length_c   1.000
_cell.angle_alpha   90.00
_cell.angle_beta   90.00
_cell.angle_gamma   90.00
#
_symmetry.space_group_name_H-M   'P 1'
#
loop_
_entity.id
_entity.type
_entity.pdbx_description
1 polymer ?
#
loop_
_entity_poly.entity_id
_entity_poly.type
_entity_poly.pdbx_seq_one_letter_code
_entity_poly.pdbx_strand_id
1 'polypeptide(L)'
;MNEILTLQPDVISRLSQGHDATVTGLQAATAAPAGISANVATTHGTFTSEYNNALSEFEAVRARAGQALQGVATGLSKNLNKALTAYVNTDRAGAEIVDQQVYR
;
A
#
# COMPACT_ATOMS: atom_id res chain seq x y z
N MET A 1 2.20 -14.04 -20.79
CA MET A 1 0.73 -14.19 -20.84
C MET A 1 0.15 -13.11 -19.95
N ASN A 2 -0.44 -12.06 -20.52
CA ASN A 2 -1.24 -11.10 -19.76
C ASN A 2 -2.64 -11.70 -19.65
N GLU A 3 -2.90 -12.44 -18.56
CA GLU A 3 -4.27 -12.71 -18.19
C GLU A 3 -4.93 -11.36 -17.88
N ILE A 4 -5.88 -10.97 -18.73
CA ILE A 4 -6.76 -9.86 -18.42
C ILE A 4 -7.51 -10.29 -17.16
N LEU A 5 -7.23 -9.63 -16.04
CA LEU A 5 -7.94 -9.84 -14.78
C LEU A 5 -9.39 -9.44 -14.99
N THR A 6 -10.25 -10.38 -15.37
CA THR A 6 -11.71 -10.19 -15.47
C THR A 6 -12.30 -10.10 -14.07
N LEU A 7 -11.94 -9.04 -13.35
CA LEU A 7 -12.44 -8.73 -12.03
C LEU A 7 -13.66 -7.82 -12.15
N GLN A 8 -14.71 -8.17 -11.40
CA GLN A 8 -15.87 -7.30 -11.25
C GLN A 8 -15.44 -5.97 -10.59
N PRO A 9 -16.07 -4.84 -10.96
CA PRO A 9 -15.76 -3.52 -10.39
C PRO A 9 -15.74 -3.46 -8.86
N ASP A 10 -16.63 -4.21 -8.19
CA ASP A 10 -16.72 -4.26 -6.73
C ASP A 10 -15.48 -4.93 -6.09
N VAL A 11 -14.93 -5.97 -6.72
CA VAL A 11 -13.72 -6.65 -6.26
C VAL A 11 -12.52 -5.71 -6.35
N ILE A 12 -12.38 -4.98 -7.47
CA ILE A 12 -11.29 -4.02 -7.66
C ILE A 12 -11.37 -2.88 -6.64
N SER A 13 -12.58 -2.38 -6.37
CA SER A 13 -12.82 -1.36 -5.34
C SER A 13 -12.41 -1.84 -3.95
N ARG A 14 -12.80 -3.07 -3.57
CA ARG A 14 -12.42 -3.68 -2.29
C ARG A 14 -10.91 -3.88 -2.15
N LEU A 15 -10.23 -4.31 -3.21
CA LEU A 15 -8.77 -4.46 -3.22
C LEU A 15 -8.08 -3.11 -3.04
N SER A 16 -8.57 -2.05 -3.71
CA SER A 16 -8.02 -0.70 -3.56
C SER A 16 -8.15 -0.22 -2.11
N GLN A 17 -9.33 -0.36 -1.51
CA GLN A 17 -9.58 0.01 -0.12
C GLN A 17 -8.71 -0.79 0.86
N GLY A 18 -8.47 -2.08 0.57
CA GLY A 18 -7.57 -2.92 1.36
C GLY A 18 -6.13 -2.40 1.35
N HIS A 19 -5.63 -1.92 0.20
CA HIS A 19 -4.33 -1.30 0.11
C HIS A 19 -4.26 0.04 0.85
N ASP A 20 -5.31 0.86 0.80
CA ASP A 20 -5.37 2.12 1.56
C ASP A 20 -5.31 1.85 3.08
N ALA A 21 -6.07 0.87 3.57
CA ALA A 21 -6.00 0.44 4.97
C ALA A 21 -4.62 -0.12 5.36
N THR A 22 -3.98 -0.84 4.44
CA THR A 22 -2.62 -1.38 4.64
C THR A 22 -1.60 -0.24 4.80
N VAL A 23 -1.73 0.87 4.06
CA VAL A 23 -0.85 2.03 4.20
C VAL A 23 -0.91 2.59 5.63
N THR A 24 -2.10 2.74 6.20
CA THR A 24 -2.26 3.20 7.60
C THR A 24 -1.58 2.25 8.59
N GLY A 25 -1.76 0.94 8.43
CA GLY A 25 -1.10 -0.05 9.27
C GLY A 25 0.43 -0.01 9.15
N LEU A 26 0.95 0.15 7.93
CA LEU A 26 2.38 0.29 7.67
C LEU A 26 2.96 1.55 8.29
N GLN A 27 2.25 2.68 8.24
CA GLN A 27 2.69 3.93 8.89
C GLN A 27 2.88 3.73 10.40
N ALA A 28 1.91 3.13 11.07
CA ALA A 28 2.01 2.81 12.49
C ALA A 28 3.17 1.85 12.78
N ALA A 29 3.33 0.78 11.99
CA ALA A 29 4.40 -0.20 12.16
C ALA A 29 5.81 0.35 11.87
N THR A 30 5.90 1.36 10.99
CA THR A 30 7.13 2.09 10.66
C THR A 30 7.54 3.01 11.80
N ALA A 31 6.57 3.67 12.44
CA ALA A 31 6.81 4.62 13.52
C ALA A 31 7.08 3.94 14.88
N ALA A 32 6.50 2.76 15.13
CA ALA A 32 6.56 2.06 16.42
C ALA A 32 7.97 1.88 17.03
N PRO A 33 9.02 1.53 16.27
CA PRO A 33 10.36 1.31 16.85
C PRO A 33 11.19 2.59 17.00
N ALA A 34 10.72 3.74 16.48
CA ALA A 34 11.55 4.95 16.40
C ALA A 34 11.98 5.45 17.79
N GLY A 35 13.28 5.64 17.99
CA GLY A 35 13.86 6.20 19.21
C GLY A 35 14.10 5.19 20.34
N ILE A 36 13.88 3.89 20.12
CA ILE A 36 14.18 2.85 21.12
C ILE A 36 15.68 2.87 21.48
N SER A 37 16.56 2.95 20.49
CA SER A 37 18.02 3.07 20.65
C SER A 37 18.43 4.25 21.55
N ALA A 38 17.82 5.42 21.36
CA ALA A 38 18.07 6.60 22.18
C ALA A 38 17.56 6.42 23.62
N ASN A 39 16.41 5.77 23.80
CA ASN A 39 15.86 5.47 25.11
C ASN A 39 16.75 4.50 25.90
N VAL A 40 17.28 3.46 25.24
CA VAL A 40 18.21 2.51 25.88
C VAL A 40 19.52 3.21 26.23
N ALA A 41 20.07 4.03 25.34
CA ALA A 41 21.26 4.84 25.63
C ALA A 41 21.06 5.76 26.85
N THR A 42 19.88 6.37 26.98
CA THR A 42 19.55 7.25 28.10
C THR A 42 19.42 6.48 29.43
N THR A 43 18.84 5.27 29.40
CA THR A 43 18.50 4.51 30.61
C THR A 43 19.61 3.60 31.10
N HIS A 44 20.45 3.08 30.21
CA HIS A 44 21.50 2.10 30.53
C HIS A 44 22.92 2.63 30.29
N GLY A 45 23.07 3.80 29.65
CA GLY A 45 24.35 4.45 29.42
C GLY A 45 25.28 3.67 28.50
N THR A 46 26.57 3.96 28.60
CA THR A 46 27.62 3.50 27.67
C THR A 46 27.88 2.00 27.70
N PHE A 47 27.53 1.30 28.79
CA PHE A 47 27.62 -0.16 28.89
C PHE A 47 26.80 -0.90 27.82
N THR A 48 25.76 -0.27 27.27
CA THR A 48 24.91 -0.84 26.23
C THR A 48 25.20 -0.29 24.83
N SER A 49 26.33 0.39 24.63
CA SER A 49 26.64 1.11 23.39
C SER A 49 26.53 0.26 22.12
N GLU A 50 27.03 -0.97 22.13
CA GLU A 50 26.90 -1.89 20.99
C GLU A 50 25.43 -2.23 20.68
N TYR A 51 24.63 -2.47 21.71
CA TYR A 51 23.19 -2.74 21.56
C TYR A 51 22.46 -1.50 21.02
N ASN A 52 22.80 -0.30 21.48
CA ASN A 52 22.19 0.95 21.00
C ASN A 52 22.49 1.20 19.53
N ASN A 53 23.72 0.93 19.10
CA ASN A 53 24.13 1.04 17.70
C ASN A 53 23.34 0.05 16.83
N ALA A 54 23.27 -1.22 17.24
CA ALA A 54 22.49 -2.23 16.53
C ALA A 54 20.99 -1.89 16.46
N LEU A 55 20.41 -1.37 17.55
CA LEU A 55 19.03 -0.89 17.57
C LEU A 55 18.82 0.28 16.62
N SER A 56 19.75 1.23 16.57
CA SER A 56 19.67 2.38 15.65
C SER A 56 19.72 1.95 14.19
N GLU A 57 20.59 1.00 13.84
CA GLU A 57 20.63 0.41 12.50
C GLU A 57 19.33 -0.32 12.15
N PHE A 58 18.78 -1.09 13.10
CA PHE A 58 17.52 -1.80 12.91
C PHE A 58 16.34 -0.83 12.72
N GLU A 59 16.26 0.24 13.50
CA GLU A 59 15.29 1.32 13.31
C GLU A 59 15.37 1.90 11.89
N ALA A 60 16.58 2.18 11.40
CA ALA A 60 16.78 2.71 10.06
C ALA A 60 16.38 1.72 8.95
N VAL A 61 16.74 0.43 9.09
CA VAL A 61 16.33 -0.62 8.15
C VAL A 61 14.82 -0.77 8.13
N ARG A 62 14.19 -0.81 9.30
CA ARG A 62 12.74 -0.96 9.43
C ARG A 62 11.99 0.26 8.89
N ALA A 63 12.51 1.47 9.11
CA ALA A 63 11.96 2.69 8.53
C ALA A 63 11.94 2.63 7.00
N ARG A 64 13.07 2.25 6.38
CA ARG A 64 13.18 2.10 4.92
C ARG A 64 12.24 1.02 4.37
N ALA A 65 12.18 -0.14 5.03
CA ALA A 65 11.29 -1.22 4.62
C ALA A 65 9.81 -0.80 4.71
N GLY A 66 9.43 -0.13 5.79
CA GLY A 66 8.09 0.41 5.98
C GLY A 66 7.70 1.44 4.92
N GLN A 67 8.60 2.36 4.57
CA GLN A 67 8.39 3.33 3.49
C GLN A 67 8.25 2.66 2.11
N ALA A 68 9.08 1.65 1.83
CA ALA A 68 8.99 0.90 0.57
C ALA A 68 7.65 0.17 0.44
N LEU A 69 7.20 -0.50 1.50
CA LEU A 69 5.91 -1.18 1.53
C LEU A 69 4.74 -0.20 1.36
N GLN A 70 4.81 0.98 1.98
CA GLN A 70 3.81 2.04 1.79
C GLN A 70 3.75 2.47 0.31
N GLY A 71 4.90 2.69 -0.32
CA GLY A 71 4.98 3.04 -1.73
C GLY A 71 4.35 1.99 -2.65
N VAL A 72 4.59 0.70 -2.39
CA VAL A 72 3.96 -0.41 -3.12
C VAL A 72 2.45 -0.42 -2.93
N ALA A 73 1.97 -0.34 -1.68
CA ALA A 73 0.54 -0.35 -1.38
C ALA A 73 -0.20 0.83 -2.03
N THR A 74 0.35 2.05 -1.94
CA THR A 74 -0.20 3.23 -2.63
C THR A 74 -0.19 3.06 -4.15
N GLY A 75 0.88 2.50 -4.72
CA GLY A 75 0.98 2.23 -6.15
C GLY A 75 -0.08 1.23 -6.63
N LEU A 76 -0.32 0.17 -5.86
CA LEU A 76 -1.34 -0.84 -6.17
C LEU A 76 -2.75 -0.24 -6.07
N SER A 77 -3.08 0.50 -5.00
CA SER A 77 -4.36 1.21 -4.87
C SER A 77 -4.63 2.13 -6.08
N LYS A 78 -3.63 2.92 -6.49
CA LYS A 78 -3.73 3.80 -7.67
C LYS A 78 -3.98 3.02 -8.96
N ASN A 79 -3.29 1.91 -9.17
CA ASN A 79 -3.44 1.10 -10.38
C ASN A 79 -4.80 0.38 -10.43
N LEU A 80 -5.30 -0.09 -9.28
CA LEU A 80 -6.63 -0.67 -9.16
C LEU A 80 -7.72 0.35 -9.47
N ASN A 81 -7.62 1.58 -8.96
CA ASN A 81 -8.57 2.66 -9.30
C ASN A 81 -8.57 3.02 -10.79
N LYS A 82 -7.40 3.00 -11.44
CA LYS A 82 -7.32 3.16 -12.90
C LYS A 82 -8.02 2.02 -13.64
N ALA A 83 -7.79 0.78 -13.23
CA ALA A 83 -8.44 -0.39 -13.82
C ALA A 83 -9.96 -0.33 -13.64
N LEU A 84 -10.44 0.03 -12.45
CA LEU A 84 -11.86 0.23 -12.16
C LEU A 84 -12.50 1.25 -13.11
N THR A 85 -11.85 2.39 -13.29
CA THR A 85 -12.32 3.45 -14.20
C THR A 85 -12.37 2.95 -15.65
N ALA A 86 -11.35 2.20 -16.09
CA ALA A 86 -11.32 1.64 -17.43
C ALA A 86 -12.46 0.63 -17.65
N TYR A 87 -12.75 -0.24 -16.67
CA TYR A 87 -13.85 -1.21 -16.76
C TYR A 87 -15.21 -0.52 -16.84
N VAL A 88 -15.51 0.40 -15.91
CA VAL A 88 -16.80 1.12 -15.90
C VAL A 88 -17.02 1.90 -17.19
N ASN A 89 -15.98 2.55 -17.71
CA ASN A 89 -16.10 3.30 -18.97
C ASN A 89 -16.31 2.36 -20.18
N THR A 90 -15.64 1.20 -20.19
CA THR A 90 -15.80 0.21 -21.27
C THR A 90 -17.20 -0.38 -21.26
N ASP A 91 -17.72 -0.75 -20.09
CA ASP A 91 -19.07 -1.30 -19.93
C ASP A 91 -20.14 -0.28 -20.35
N ARG A 92 -19.97 0.98 -19.93
CA ARG A 92 -20.88 2.06 -20.34
C ARG A 92 -20.88 2.27 -21.85
N ALA A 93 -19.70 2.37 -22.48
CA ALA A 93 -19.60 2.55 -23.92
C ALA A 93 -20.20 1.36 -24.68
N GLY A 94 -19.99 0.14 -24.18
CA GLY A 94 -20.60 -1.08 -24.73
C GLY A 94 -22.13 -1.04 -24.65
N ALA A 95 -22.69 -0.66 -23.50
CA ALA A 95 -24.14 -0.53 -23.33
C ALA A 95 -24.75 0.50 -24.30
N GLU A 96 -24.11 1.66 -24.45
CA GLU A 96 -24.56 2.70 -25.40
C GLU A 96 -24.58 2.19 -26.85
N ILE A 97 -23.61 1.35 -27.26
CA ILE A 97 -23.58 0.73 -28.59
C ILE A 97 -24.71 -0.29 -28.75
N VAL A 98 -24.94 -1.14 -27.74
CA VAL A 98 -26.01 -2.15 -27.77
C VAL A 98 -27.39 -1.49 -27.84
N ASP A 99 -27.64 -0.47 -27.03
CA ASP A 99 -28.90 0.30 -27.07
C ASP A 99 -29.15 0.87 -28.47
N GLN A 100 -28.13 1.44 -29.12
CA GLN A 100 -28.24 1.93 -30.50
C GLN A 100 -28.56 0.85 -31.53
N GLN A 101 -28.16 -0.41 -31.28
CA GLN A 101 -28.43 -1.53 -32.18
C GLN A 101 -29.81 -2.16 -31.95
N VAL A 102 -30.30 -2.14 -30.71
CA VAL A 102 -31.61 -2.73 -30.34
C VAL A 102 -32.78 -1.82 -30.71
N TYR A 103 -32.59 -0.49 -30.67
CA TYR A 103 -33.63 0.50 -31.02
C TYR A 103 -33.59 0.97 -32.48
N ARG A 104 -32.91 0.24 -33.38
CA ARG A 104 -32.99 0.39 -34.84
C ARG A 104 -33.92 -0.65 -35.44
#